data_AF-A0A5C6BTC1-F1
#
_entry.id   AF-A0A5C6BTC1-F1
#
_cell.length_a   1.000
_cell.length_b   1.000
_cell.length_c   1.000
_cell.angle_alpha   90.00
_cell.angle_beta   90.00
_cell.angle_gamma   90.00
#
_symmetry.space_group_name_H-M   'P 1'
#
loop_
_entity.id
_entity.type
_entity.pdbx_description
1 polymer ?
#
loop_
_entity_poly.entity_id
_entity_poly.type
_entity_poly.pdbx_seq_one_letter_code
_entity_poly.pdbx_strand_id
1 'polypeptide(L)'
;MHRRRRAGLRGYFKVVHAFSVNVAVVRHNMLQFSLITVALLIALPFVVGCERSRQSAATLPPEERQPAATLPPGKSQLTSSDALLIAKKTATEEGLRLEDYNTPTVVYDDSHDQRRWWVHFDAKREMFGDHFSVRISDSTQTAEVYLGR
;
A
#
# COMPACT_ATOMS: atom_id res chain seq x y z
N MET A 1 75.86 53.81 -23.86
CA MET A 1 75.60 53.28 -25.22
C MET A 1 74.26 52.54 -25.24
N HIS A 2 73.39 52.91 -26.21
CA HIS A 2 72.19 52.25 -26.77
C HIS A 2 71.26 51.38 -25.90
N ARG A 3 70.00 51.80 -25.64
CA ARG A 3 68.76 51.74 -26.47
C ARG A 3 68.18 50.32 -26.69
N ARG A 4 66.95 50.09 -26.18
CA ARG A 4 65.68 49.67 -26.88
C ARG A 4 64.63 49.31 -25.80
N ARG A 5 63.63 50.16 -25.51
CA ARG A 5 62.25 50.21 -26.07
C ARG A 5 61.51 48.88 -26.19
N ARG A 6 60.39 48.73 -25.44
CA ARG A 6 58.97 48.61 -25.88
C ARG A 6 58.11 48.23 -24.65
N ALA A 7 57.11 49.03 -24.27
CA ALA A 7 55.71 48.91 -24.70
C ALA A 7 55.21 47.45 -24.54
N GLY A 8 54.37 47.07 -23.59
CA GLY A 8 53.08 47.66 -23.22
C GLY A 8 52.01 46.66 -23.64
N LEU A 9 51.20 46.13 -22.72
CA LEU A 9 49.89 45.57 -23.03
C LEU A 9 49.05 45.43 -21.75
N ARG A 10 48.31 46.51 -21.45
CA ARG A 10 47.09 46.43 -20.65
C ARG A 10 46.03 45.69 -21.45
N GLY A 11 45.33 44.77 -20.79
CA GLY A 11 43.90 44.59 -20.98
C GLY A 11 43.44 43.67 -22.11
N TYR A 12 43.50 42.35 -21.90
CA TYR A 12 42.64 41.39 -22.62
C TYR A 12 42.39 40.15 -21.76
N PHE A 13 41.71 40.28 -20.61
CA PHE A 13 41.38 39.11 -19.78
C PHE A 13 40.02 39.17 -19.08
N LYS A 14 39.03 39.90 -19.63
CA LYS A 14 37.72 40.04 -18.96
C LYS A 14 36.46 39.81 -19.79
N VAL A 15 36.53 39.40 -21.07
CA VAL A 15 35.32 39.33 -21.91
C VAL A 15 34.85 37.91 -22.25
N VAL A 16 35.68 36.87 -22.10
CA VAL A 16 35.31 35.52 -22.61
C VAL A 16 34.54 34.65 -21.60
N HIS A 17 34.53 34.98 -20.30
CA HIS A 17 33.85 34.15 -19.29
C HIS A 17 32.35 34.43 -19.10
N ALA A 18 31.81 35.54 -19.63
CA ALA A 18 30.41 35.92 -19.39
C ALA A 18 29.40 35.26 -20.33
N PHE A 19 29.84 34.70 -21.47
CA PHE A 19 28.92 34.12 -22.47
C PHE A 19 28.63 32.62 -22.29
N SER A 20 29.56 31.83 -21.74
CA SER A 20 29.34 30.37 -21.59
C SER A 20 28.41 29.98 -20.46
N VAL A 21 28.22 30.83 -19.44
CA VAL A 21 27.35 30.49 -18.29
C VAL A 21 25.87 30.62 -18.64
N ASN A 22 25.50 31.53 -19.55
CA ASN A 22 24.09 31.83 -19.85
C ASN A 22 23.39 30.76 -20.72
N VAL A 23 24.11 29.97 -21.51
CA VAL A 23 23.48 28.96 -22.40
C VAL A 23 23.18 27.65 -21.65
N ALA A 24 23.97 27.30 -20.63
CA ALA A 24 23.77 26.07 -19.86
C ALA A 24 22.56 26.13 -18.92
N VAL A 25 22.25 27.31 -18.36
CA VAL A 25 21.13 27.51 -17.42
C VAL A 25 19.78 27.41 -18.12
N VAL A 26 19.66 27.93 -19.34
CA VAL A 26 18.39 27.90 -20.11
C VAL A 26 18.02 26.47 -20.53
N ARG A 27 19.00 25.63 -20.88
CA ARG A 27 18.76 24.23 -21.31
C ARG A 27 18.33 23.31 -20.16
N HIS A 28 18.80 23.53 -18.93
CA HIS A 28 18.40 22.73 -17.77
C HIS A 28 16.95 23.02 -17.33
N ASN A 29 16.54 24.29 -17.38
CA ASN A 29 15.17 24.67 -17.04
C ASN A 29 14.14 24.10 -18.03
N MET A 30 14.46 24.07 -19.33
CA MET A 30 13.50 23.60 -20.34
C MET A 30 13.18 22.08 -20.22
N LEU A 31 14.11 21.26 -19.72
CA LEU A 31 13.90 19.83 -19.49
C LEU A 31 13.09 19.52 -18.22
N GLN A 32 13.25 20.32 -17.16
CA GLN A 32 12.50 20.16 -15.91
C GLN A 32 11.01 20.50 -16.07
N PHE A 33 10.67 21.54 -16.85
CA PHE A 33 9.27 21.91 -17.12
C PHE A 33 8.51 20.85 -17.94
N SER A 34 9.17 20.19 -18.90
CA SER A 34 8.56 19.14 -19.72
C SER A 34 8.12 17.93 -18.88
N LEU A 35 8.98 17.48 -17.96
CA LEU A 35 8.70 16.32 -17.11
C LEU A 35 7.57 16.54 -16.10
N ILE A 36 7.48 17.73 -15.50
CA ILE A 36 6.40 18.07 -14.55
C ILE A 36 5.04 18.11 -15.28
N THR A 37 5.01 18.64 -16.51
CA THR A 37 3.78 18.74 -17.30
C THR A 37 3.26 17.37 -17.72
N VAL A 38 4.15 16.42 -18.05
CA VAL A 38 3.79 15.03 -18.37
C VAL A 38 3.27 14.29 -17.13
N ALA A 39 3.88 14.49 -15.96
CA ALA A 39 3.42 13.85 -14.71
C ALA A 39 2.00 14.30 -14.31
N LEU A 40 1.66 15.58 -14.51
CA LEU A 40 0.33 16.13 -14.24
C LEU A 40 -0.74 15.58 -15.19
N LEU A 41 -0.39 15.33 -16.47
CA LEU A 41 -1.34 14.76 -17.45
C LEU A 41 -1.65 13.27 -17.21
N ILE A 42 -0.76 12.52 -16.57
CA ILE A 42 -0.99 11.09 -16.23
C ILE A 42 -1.87 10.95 -14.97
N ALA A 43 -1.91 11.94 -14.08
CA ALA A 43 -2.69 11.90 -12.85
C ALA A 43 -4.19 12.25 -13.00
N LEU A 44 -4.57 12.86 -14.14
CA LEU A 44 -5.92 13.38 -14.36
C LEU A 44 -7.06 12.37 -14.67
N PRO A 45 -6.84 11.10 -15.07
CA PRO A 45 -7.97 10.20 -15.36
C PRO A 45 -8.53 9.45 -14.14
N PHE A 46 -7.94 9.55 -12.94
CA PHE A 46 -8.39 8.77 -11.77
C PHE A 46 -9.50 9.42 -10.92
N VAL A 47 -10.01 10.60 -11.32
CA VAL A 47 -11.06 11.33 -10.56
C VAL A 47 -12.46 11.15 -11.16
N VAL A 48 -12.62 10.43 -12.28
CA VAL A 48 -13.93 10.19 -12.93
C VAL A 48 -14.34 8.72 -12.80
N GLY A 49 -14.47 8.25 -11.56
CA GLY A 49 -14.88 6.86 -11.26
C GLY A 49 -15.76 6.68 -10.02
N CYS A 50 -16.13 7.75 -9.31
CA CYS A 50 -16.97 7.69 -8.11
C CYS A 50 -18.33 8.38 -8.31
N GLU A 51 -19.01 8.12 -9.42
CA GLU A 51 -20.44 8.44 -9.54
C GLU A 51 -21.19 7.29 -10.19
N ARG A 52 -21.45 6.22 -9.43
CA ARG A 52 -22.67 5.45 -9.64
C ARG A 52 -23.11 4.71 -8.39
N SER A 53 -24.12 5.30 -7.75
CA SER A 53 -25.25 4.63 -7.10
C SER A 53 -25.55 5.15 -5.68
N ARG A 54 -25.86 6.45 -5.60
CA ARG A 54 -26.87 6.97 -4.66
C ARG A 54 -28.20 7.07 -5.41
N GLN A 55 -28.91 5.97 -5.50
CA GLN A 55 -30.34 5.83 -5.85
C GLN A 55 -30.66 4.34 -5.61
N SER A 56 -31.64 3.91 -4.85
CA SER A 56 -32.90 4.54 -4.53
C SER A 56 -33.45 3.89 -3.26
N ALA A 57 -33.82 4.70 -2.27
CA ALA A 57 -34.79 4.30 -1.28
C ALA A 57 -36.14 4.18 -2.00
N ALA A 58 -36.45 2.99 -2.47
CA ALA A 58 -37.77 2.62 -2.97
C ALA A 58 -38.33 1.53 -2.05
N THR A 59 -39.21 1.97 -1.16
CA THR A 59 -40.17 1.16 -0.41
C THR A 59 -40.85 0.15 -1.32
N LEU A 60 -40.68 -1.16 -1.04
CA LEU A 60 -41.53 -2.24 -1.54
C LEU A 60 -41.72 -3.32 -0.44
N PRO A 61 -42.85 -4.04 -0.45
CA PRO A 61 -43.55 -4.57 0.73
C PRO A 61 -42.92 -5.85 1.29
N PRO A 62 -43.31 -6.28 2.52
CA PRO A 62 -42.82 -7.53 3.08
C PRO A 62 -43.47 -8.70 2.32
N GLU A 63 -42.72 -9.32 1.41
CA GLU A 63 -43.14 -10.57 0.77
C GLU A 63 -42.50 -11.77 1.47
N GLU A 64 -43.39 -12.62 1.93
CA GLU A 64 -43.24 -13.82 2.71
C GLU A 64 -42.98 -15.03 1.79
N ARG A 65 -42.04 -15.89 2.19
CA ARG A 65 -41.75 -17.28 1.73
C ARG A 65 -41.09 -17.48 0.35
N GLN A 66 -39.83 -17.92 0.36
CA GLN A 66 -39.48 -19.30 -0.10
C GLN A 66 -38.07 -19.71 0.42
N PRO A 67 -37.87 -20.95 0.90
CA PRO A 67 -36.61 -21.37 1.52
C PRO A 67 -35.62 -21.79 0.43
N ALA A 68 -34.65 -20.94 0.14
CA ALA A 68 -33.53 -21.28 -0.72
C ALA A 68 -32.43 -21.97 0.10
N ALA A 69 -32.42 -23.31 0.01
CA ALA A 69 -31.33 -24.21 0.33
C ALA A 69 -30.73 -24.12 1.75
N THR A 70 -31.19 -25.03 2.62
CA THR A 70 -30.33 -25.60 3.66
C THR A 70 -29.11 -26.22 2.97
N LEU A 71 -28.00 -25.48 2.90
CA LEU A 71 -26.68 -26.05 2.64
C LEU A 71 -26.46 -27.16 3.68
N PRO A 72 -26.01 -28.37 3.29
CA PRO A 72 -25.69 -29.39 4.28
C PRO A 72 -24.60 -28.80 5.20
N PRO A 73 -24.74 -28.87 6.54
CA PRO A 73 -23.71 -28.40 7.44
C PRO A 73 -22.50 -29.32 7.31
N GLY A 74 -21.62 -29.00 6.37
CA GLY A 74 -20.24 -29.45 6.40
C GLY A 74 -19.60 -28.78 7.60
N LYS A 75 -19.76 -29.39 8.78
CA LYS A 75 -19.15 -28.93 10.02
C LYS A 75 -17.67 -28.64 9.75
N SER A 76 -17.23 -27.44 10.09
CA SER A 76 -15.81 -27.10 10.09
C SER A 76 -15.05 -28.19 10.85
N GLN A 77 -13.87 -28.57 10.33
CA GLN A 77 -13.05 -29.61 10.96
C GLN A 77 -12.34 -29.09 12.21
N LEU A 78 -12.19 -27.78 12.31
CA LEU A 78 -11.62 -27.08 13.46
C LEU A 78 -12.71 -26.39 14.27
N THR A 79 -12.53 -26.33 15.58
CA THR A 79 -13.29 -25.37 16.39
C THR A 79 -12.60 -24.00 16.37
N SER A 80 -13.30 -22.95 16.79
CA SER A 80 -12.69 -21.63 17.00
C SER A 80 -11.52 -21.67 17.99
N SER A 81 -11.61 -22.56 19.00
CA SER A 81 -10.55 -22.76 19.99
C SER A 81 -9.32 -23.42 19.37
N ASP A 82 -9.51 -24.39 18.48
CA ASP A 82 -8.40 -25.04 17.75
C ASP A 82 -7.73 -24.05 16.80
N ALA A 83 -8.51 -23.27 16.05
CA ALA A 83 -8.00 -22.23 15.19
C ALA A 83 -7.18 -21.18 15.97
N LEU A 84 -7.67 -20.76 17.15
CA LEU A 84 -6.93 -19.83 18.02
C LEU A 84 -5.62 -20.45 18.53
N LEU A 85 -5.63 -21.73 18.90
CA LEU A 85 -4.43 -22.44 19.37
C LEU A 85 -3.37 -22.54 18.26
N ILE A 86 -3.78 -22.95 17.06
CA ILE A 86 -2.91 -23.01 15.87
C ILE A 86 -2.33 -21.63 15.58
N ALA A 87 -3.17 -20.59 15.54
CA ALA A 87 -2.72 -19.23 15.25
C ALA A 87 -1.68 -18.72 16.23
N LYS A 88 -1.89 -18.90 17.55
CA LYS A 88 -0.92 -18.49 18.57
C LYS A 88 0.40 -19.24 18.45
N LYS A 89 0.34 -20.55 18.18
CA LYS A 89 1.53 -21.37 17.97
C LYS A 89 2.33 -20.87 16.76
N THR A 90 1.68 -20.75 15.60
CA THR A 90 2.33 -20.27 14.36
C THR A 90 2.91 -18.88 14.52
N ALA A 91 2.17 -17.95 15.14
CA ALA A 91 2.68 -16.60 15.38
C ALA A 91 3.94 -16.59 16.28
N THR A 92 3.96 -17.42 17.32
CA THR A 92 5.13 -17.54 18.21
C THR A 92 6.33 -18.17 17.49
N GLU A 93 6.09 -19.16 16.63
CA GLU A 93 7.12 -19.79 15.79
C GLU A 93 7.74 -18.80 14.78
N GLU A 94 6.95 -17.85 14.28
CA GLU A 94 7.40 -16.73 13.44
C GLU A 94 8.05 -15.58 14.23
N GLY A 95 8.20 -15.73 15.55
CA GLY A 95 8.88 -14.75 16.42
C GLY A 95 8.01 -13.58 16.88
N LEU A 96 6.68 -13.66 16.72
CA LEU A 96 5.76 -12.63 17.18
C LEU A 96 5.50 -12.75 18.69
N ARG A 97 5.59 -11.63 19.39
CA ARG A 97 5.39 -11.52 20.83
C ARG A 97 3.93 -11.24 21.15
N LEU A 98 3.17 -12.29 21.46
CA LEU A 98 1.71 -12.20 21.65
C LEU A 98 1.28 -11.25 22.78
N GLU A 99 2.16 -10.98 23.75
CA GLU A 99 1.92 -10.01 24.82
C GLU A 99 1.77 -8.56 24.34
N ASP A 100 2.24 -8.23 23.13
CA ASP A 100 2.14 -6.90 22.55
C ASP A 100 0.76 -6.65 21.88
N TYR A 101 -0.09 -7.68 21.80
CA TYR A 101 -1.37 -7.67 21.11
C TYR A 101 -2.56 -7.83 22.06
N ASN A 102 -3.71 -7.30 21.65
CA ASN A 102 -4.99 -7.47 22.32
C ASN A 102 -5.49 -8.92 22.24
N THR A 103 -6.63 -9.20 22.88
CA THR A 103 -7.32 -10.47 22.69
C THR A 103 -7.63 -10.69 21.21
N PRO A 104 -7.19 -11.81 20.59
CA PRO A 104 -7.38 -12.02 19.16
C PRO A 104 -8.85 -12.24 18.78
N THR A 105 -9.22 -11.79 17.58
CA THR A 105 -10.55 -12.02 17.00
C THR A 105 -10.51 -13.19 16.03
N VAL A 106 -11.42 -14.15 16.18
CA VAL A 106 -11.49 -15.36 15.36
C VAL A 106 -12.70 -15.29 14.44
N VAL A 107 -12.49 -15.44 13.13
CA VAL A 107 -13.52 -15.37 12.09
C VAL A 107 -13.43 -16.60 11.20
N TYR A 108 -14.56 -17.22 10.89
CA TYR A 108 -14.66 -18.27 9.88
C TYR A 108 -15.13 -17.67 8.56
N ASP A 109 -14.44 -18.01 7.47
CA ASP A 109 -14.78 -17.63 6.10
C ASP A 109 -14.96 -18.91 5.28
N ASP A 110 -16.17 -19.10 4.75
CA ASP A 110 -16.56 -20.22 3.88
C ASP A 110 -16.92 -19.77 2.45
N SER A 111 -16.48 -18.56 2.07
CA SER A 111 -16.78 -18.01 0.75
C SER A 111 -15.94 -18.64 -0.36
N HIS A 112 -16.48 -18.64 -1.59
CA HIS A 112 -15.75 -19.02 -2.81
C HIS A 112 -15.13 -20.44 -2.76
N ASP A 113 -15.83 -21.40 -2.15
CA ASP A 113 -15.35 -22.77 -1.93
C ASP A 113 -14.05 -22.87 -1.09
N GLN A 114 -13.67 -21.78 -0.42
CA GLN A 114 -12.50 -21.72 0.46
C GLN A 114 -12.96 -21.67 1.91
N ARG A 115 -12.81 -22.80 2.62
CA ARG A 115 -13.08 -22.90 4.05
C ARG A 115 -11.82 -22.59 4.83
N ARG A 116 -11.82 -21.48 5.55
CA ARG A 116 -10.65 -21.02 6.31
C ARG A 116 -11.06 -20.27 7.58
N TRP A 117 -10.14 -20.29 8.52
CA TRP A 117 -10.19 -19.46 9.72
C TRP A 117 -9.22 -18.29 9.57
N TRP A 118 -9.66 -17.13 10.01
CA TRP A 118 -8.83 -15.95 10.21
C TRP A 118 -8.74 -15.66 11.69
N VAL A 119 -7.53 -15.49 12.19
CA VAL A 119 -7.28 -15.03 13.57
C VAL A 119 -6.52 -13.71 13.50
N HIS A 120 -7.19 -12.63 13.88
CA HIS A 120 -6.67 -11.27 13.83
C HIS A 120 -6.07 -10.88 15.18
N PHE A 121 -4.86 -10.32 15.14
CA PHE A 121 -4.11 -9.84 16.29
C PHE A 121 -3.84 -8.34 16.10
N ASP A 122 -4.58 -7.52 16.85
CA ASP A 122 -4.42 -6.06 16.84
C ASP A 122 -3.47 -5.64 17.96
N ALA A 123 -2.46 -4.80 17.68
CA ALA A 123 -1.56 -4.31 18.72
C ALA A 123 -2.29 -3.52 19.80
N LYS A 124 -1.75 -3.59 21.02
CA LYS A 124 -2.18 -2.77 22.15
C LYS A 124 -1.85 -1.29 21.95
N ARG A 125 -0.82 -0.99 21.17
CA ARG A 125 -0.38 0.37 20.85
C ARG A 125 -0.79 0.67 19.42
N GLU A 126 -1.44 1.80 19.21
CA GLU A 126 -1.79 2.28 17.87
C GLU A 126 -0.52 2.76 17.14
N MET A 127 0.28 1.83 16.64
CA MET A 127 1.30 2.09 15.63
C MET A 127 0.86 1.42 14.33
N PHE A 128 0.88 2.18 13.23
CA PHE A 128 0.60 1.65 11.90
C PHE A 128 1.57 0.49 11.60
N GLY A 129 1.04 -0.64 11.13
CA GLY A 129 1.82 -1.83 10.81
C GLY A 129 1.97 -2.86 11.94
N ASP A 130 1.52 -2.56 13.16
CA ASP A 130 1.60 -3.49 14.30
C ASP A 130 0.32 -4.35 14.44
N HIS A 131 -0.25 -4.83 13.33
CA HIS A 131 -1.29 -5.85 13.40
C HIS A 131 -0.96 -6.98 12.43
N PHE A 132 -1.41 -8.19 12.76
CA PHE A 132 -1.23 -9.32 11.86
C PHE A 132 -2.44 -10.24 11.92
N SER A 133 -2.56 -11.08 10.91
CA SER A 133 -3.60 -12.09 10.83
C SER A 133 -2.98 -13.45 10.52
N VAL A 134 -3.49 -14.50 11.12
CA VAL A 134 -3.13 -15.87 10.74
C VAL A 134 -4.28 -16.47 9.95
N ARG A 135 -4.00 -16.90 8.72
CA ARG A 135 -4.93 -17.65 7.88
C ARG A 135 -4.70 -19.12 8.09
N ILE A 136 -5.76 -19.87 8.42
CA ILE A 136 -5.69 -21.31 8.62
C ILE A 136 -6.67 -22.00 7.68
N SER A 137 -6.19 -22.93 6.87
CA SER A 137 -7.06 -23.78 6.04
C SER A 137 -7.83 -24.76 6.92
N ASP A 138 -9.16 -24.79 6.82
CA ASP A 138 -10.00 -25.71 7.61
C ASP A 138 -9.76 -27.18 7.24
N SER A 139 -9.35 -27.46 6.00
CA SER A 139 -9.15 -28.82 5.51
C SER A 139 -7.76 -29.40 5.79
N THR A 140 -6.72 -28.57 5.71
CA THR A 140 -5.33 -29.00 5.84
C THR A 140 -4.67 -28.54 7.13
N GLN A 141 -5.32 -27.65 7.89
CA GLN A 141 -4.78 -27.01 9.09
C GLN A 141 -3.47 -26.25 8.86
N THR A 142 -3.13 -25.97 7.59
CA THR A 142 -1.95 -25.18 7.23
C THR A 142 -2.21 -23.72 7.59
N ALA A 143 -1.25 -23.13 8.30
CA ALA A 143 -1.33 -21.78 8.82
C ALA A 143 -0.27 -20.87 8.19
N GLU A 144 -0.66 -19.63 7.88
CA GLU A 144 0.22 -18.61 7.30
C GLU A 144 0.00 -17.27 7.99
N VAL A 145 1.09 -16.56 8.29
CA VAL A 145 1.04 -15.23 8.91
C VAL A 145 1.01 -14.14 7.83
N TYR A 146 0.10 -13.18 8.00
CA TYR A 146 -0.08 -12.00 7.17
C TYR A 146 0.13 -10.76 8.02
N LEU A 147 1.23 -10.04 7.79
CA LEU A 147 1.50 -8.75 8.46
C LEU A 147 0.67 -7.65 7.80
N GLY A 148 -0.04 -6.86 8.62
CA GLY A 148 -0.70 -5.63 8.19
C GLY A 148 0.36 -4.59 7.81
N ARG A 149 0.19 -3.96 6.64
CA ARG A 149 1.06 -2.86 6.17
C ARG A 149 0.37 -1.52 6.28
#